data_AF-A0AAD4F969-F1
#
_entry.id   AF-A0AAD4F969-F1
#
_cell.length_a   1.000
_cell.length_b   1.000
_cell.length_c   1.000
_cell.angle_alpha   90.00
_cell.angle_beta   90.00
_cell.angle_gamma   90.00
#
_symmetry.space_group_name_H-M   'P 1'
#
loop_
_entity.id
_entity.type
_entity.pdbx_description
1 polymer ?
#
loop_
_entity_poly.entity_id
_entity_poly.type
_entity_poly.pdbx_seq_one_letter_code
_entity_poly.pdbx_strand_id
1 'polypeptide(L)'
;MAGIIAGLYLYFSLLQLAAVLPPLSRYLLLGGGGGGARAELWQHPPLFGGFAASVLDRGLAGFWGGWWHQTFRLGFVAPVRWLWPRRHRHPHEGKGRKAVAARQLVEVALAFALSGVLHAAGGWTSVSRRAAVRPHTPVVFFLLQAVGVVLQTGLCSLLQSTKKGPRWVRRLGNLAFTAVWLQATGHFLVDDMSRAGLWLFEPVSL
;
A
#
# COMPACT_ATOMS: atom_id res chain seq x y z
N MET A 1 20.81 15.70 -5.87
CA MET A 1 19.44 15.57 -5.29
C MET A 1 18.33 15.83 -6.31
N ALA A 2 18.24 17.03 -6.90
CA ALA A 2 17.17 17.33 -7.88
C ALA A 2 17.16 16.42 -9.12
N GLY A 3 18.34 16.08 -9.68
CA GLY A 3 18.44 15.25 -10.89
C GLY A 3 18.03 13.79 -10.72
N ILE A 4 18.27 13.18 -9.55
CA ILE A 4 17.92 11.78 -9.27
C ILE A 4 16.43 11.64 -8.97
N ILE A 5 15.87 12.58 -8.19
CA ILE A 5 14.42 12.68 -8.01
C ILE A 5 13.77 12.93 -9.37
N ALA A 6 14.31 13.81 -10.20
CA ALA A 6 13.85 14.03 -11.56
C ALA A 6 14.00 12.79 -12.45
N GLY A 7 15.03 11.97 -12.28
CA GLY A 7 15.26 10.74 -13.03
C GLY A 7 14.32 9.60 -12.64
N LEU A 8 14.04 9.41 -11.35
CA LEU A 8 13.02 8.46 -10.88
C LEU A 8 11.62 8.94 -11.22
N TYR A 9 11.33 10.24 -11.06
CA TYR A 9 10.10 10.83 -11.58
C TYR A 9 10.01 10.61 -13.08
N LEU A 10 11.06 10.85 -13.84
CA LEU A 10 11.09 10.63 -15.29
C LEU A 10 10.89 9.15 -15.62
N TYR A 11 11.53 8.21 -14.94
CA TYR A 11 11.35 6.78 -15.17
C TYR A 11 9.92 6.34 -14.84
N PHE A 12 9.37 6.72 -13.68
CA PHE A 12 7.98 6.41 -13.34
C PHE A 12 7.00 7.13 -14.27
N SER A 13 7.29 8.36 -14.68
CA SER A 13 6.51 9.12 -15.66
C SER A 13 6.61 8.50 -17.05
N LEU A 14 7.75 7.96 -17.46
CA LEU A 14 7.96 7.25 -18.73
C LEU A 14 7.30 5.87 -18.69
N LEU A 15 7.32 5.18 -17.56
CA LEU A 15 6.62 3.91 -17.37
C LEU A 15 5.10 4.13 -17.36
N GLN A 16 4.64 5.18 -16.69
CA GLN A 16 3.25 5.63 -16.74
C GLN A 16 2.87 6.05 -18.16
N LEU A 17 3.72 6.80 -18.86
CA LEU A 17 3.52 7.19 -20.24
C LEU A 17 3.49 5.97 -21.15
N ALA A 18 4.39 5.00 -21.00
CA ALA A 18 4.41 3.76 -21.75
C ALA A 18 3.22 2.84 -21.42
N ALA A 19 2.66 2.93 -20.21
CA ALA A 19 1.43 2.25 -19.85
C ALA A 19 0.16 2.95 -20.41
N VAL A 20 0.22 4.29 -20.58
CA VAL A 20 -0.89 5.14 -21.04
C VAL A 20 -0.90 5.33 -22.56
N LEU A 21 0.26 5.32 -23.24
CA LEU A 21 0.37 5.54 -24.69
C LEU A 21 -0.28 4.43 -25.53
N PRO A 22 -0.13 3.14 -25.23
CA PRO A 22 -0.84 2.07 -25.95
C PRO A 22 -2.38 2.15 -25.82
N PRO A 23 -2.98 2.40 -24.65
CA PRO A 23 -4.43 2.58 -24.57
C PRO A 23 -4.90 3.93 -25.12
N LEU A 24 -4.13 5.02 -24.97
CA LEU A 24 -4.44 6.33 -25.54
C LEU A 24 -4.39 6.32 -27.08
N SER A 25 -3.35 5.71 -27.66
CA SER A 25 -3.24 5.56 -29.12
C SER A 25 -4.36 4.69 -29.66
N ARG A 26 -4.75 3.61 -28.97
CA ARG A 26 -5.92 2.80 -29.34
C ARG A 26 -7.23 3.56 -29.21
N TYR A 27 -7.42 4.37 -28.17
CA TYR A 27 -8.61 5.21 -27.99
C TYR A 27 -8.74 6.25 -29.12
N LEU A 28 -7.64 6.90 -29.49
CA LEU A 28 -7.58 7.91 -30.55
C LEU A 28 -7.67 7.31 -31.96
N LEU A 29 -7.07 6.13 -32.20
CA LEU A 29 -7.05 5.48 -33.51
C LEU A 29 -8.29 4.62 -33.80
N LEU A 30 -8.91 4.04 -32.78
CA LEU A 30 -10.06 3.13 -32.92
C LEU A 30 -11.39 3.77 -32.46
N GLY A 31 -11.39 5.09 -32.26
CA GLY A 31 -12.59 5.88 -31.97
C GLY A 31 -13.37 5.38 -30.76
N GLY A 32 -12.78 5.43 -29.56
CA GLY A 32 -13.47 5.26 -28.27
C GLY A 32 -14.18 3.92 -27.97
N GLY A 33 -14.47 3.09 -28.98
CA GLY A 33 -15.29 1.89 -28.86
C GLY A 33 -14.52 0.57 -28.89
N GLY A 34 -13.24 0.58 -29.27
CA GLY A 34 -12.42 -0.64 -29.43
C GLY A 34 -11.43 -0.92 -28.28
N GLY A 35 -11.14 0.05 -27.41
CA GLY A 35 -10.29 -0.12 -26.24
C GLY A 35 -11.12 -0.65 -25.09
N GLY A 36 -11.16 -1.97 -24.88
CA GLY A 36 -11.86 -2.54 -23.71
C GLY A 36 -11.42 -1.90 -22.39
N ALA A 37 -12.17 -2.09 -21.30
CA ALA A 37 -12.06 -1.37 -20.03
C ALA A 37 -10.63 -1.09 -19.49
N ARG A 38 -9.63 -1.91 -19.87
CA ARG A 38 -8.20 -1.73 -19.57
C ARG A 38 -7.55 -0.49 -20.19
N ALA A 39 -8.21 0.20 -21.11
CA ALA A 39 -7.71 1.43 -21.71
C ALA A 39 -8.07 2.71 -20.94
N GLU A 40 -8.90 2.58 -19.91
CA GLU A 40 -9.45 3.73 -19.20
C GLU A 40 -8.51 4.23 -18.09
N LEU A 41 -8.23 5.54 -18.09
CA LEU A 41 -7.31 6.20 -17.14
C LEU A 41 -7.68 5.99 -15.66
N TRP A 42 -8.96 5.78 -15.35
CA TRP A 42 -9.41 5.48 -13.98
C TRP A 42 -8.90 4.13 -13.44
N GLN A 43 -8.38 3.25 -14.30
CA GLN A 43 -7.78 1.98 -13.87
C GLN A 43 -6.37 2.12 -13.29
N HIS A 44 -5.71 3.26 -13.49
CA HIS A 44 -4.37 3.53 -12.99
C HIS A 44 -4.44 4.45 -11.77
N PRO A 45 -4.48 3.89 -10.54
CA PRO A 45 -4.52 4.72 -9.34
C PRO A 45 -3.20 5.52 -9.21
N PRO A 46 -3.27 6.73 -8.65
CA PRO A 46 -2.07 7.53 -8.38
C PRO A 46 -1.14 6.78 -7.41
N LEU A 47 0.16 7.08 -7.43
CA LEU A 47 1.11 6.46 -6.50
C LEU A 47 0.73 6.73 -5.04
N PHE A 48 0.33 7.97 -4.76
CA PHE A 48 -0.18 8.41 -3.46
C PHE A 48 -1.63 8.87 -3.54
N GLY A 49 -2.42 8.56 -2.52
CA GLY A 49 -3.75 9.13 -2.34
C GLY A 49 -3.73 10.45 -1.55
N GLY A 50 -4.90 10.92 -1.11
CA GLY A 50 -5.00 12.13 -0.30
C GLY A 50 -4.46 11.92 1.13
N PHE A 51 -3.42 12.66 1.52
CA PHE A 51 -2.77 12.50 2.83
C PHE A 51 -3.70 12.82 4.00
N ALA A 52 -4.38 13.98 3.97
CA ALA A 52 -5.24 14.40 5.07
C ALA A 52 -6.44 13.45 5.26
N ALA A 53 -7.14 13.10 4.17
CA ALA A 53 -8.30 12.21 4.20
C ALA A 53 -7.94 10.76 4.59
N SER A 54 -6.69 10.36 4.40
CA SER A 54 -6.22 9.01 4.69
C SER A 54 -5.45 8.96 6.01
N VAL A 55 -4.27 9.56 6.10
CA VAL A 55 -3.39 9.46 7.27
C VAL A 55 -3.93 10.24 8.45
N LEU A 56 -4.32 11.52 8.26
CA LEU A 56 -4.79 12.33 9.39
C LEU A 56 -6.16 11.85 9.88
N ASP A 57 -7.07 11.50 8.98
CA ASP A 57 -8.43 11.11 9.37
C ASP A 57 -8.56 9.62 9.74
N ARG A 58 -7.70 8.73 9.23
CA ARG A 58 -7.81 7.26 9.41
C ARG A 58 -6.53 6.57 9.91
N GLY A 59 -5.47 7.32 10.22
CA GLY A 59 -4.25 6.78 10.84
C GLY A 59 -3.51 5.76 9.98
N LEU A 60 -2.95 4.73 10.61
CA LEU A 60 -2.12 3.72 9.97
C LEU A 60 -2.93 2.89 8.95
N ALA A 61 -4.19 2.61 9.24
CA ALA A 61 -5.09 1.95 8.29
C ALA A 61 -5.32 2.81 7.04
N GLY A 62 -5.41 4.13 7.22
CA GLY A 62 -5.47 5.10 6.13
C GLY A 62 -4.17 5.22 5.36
N PHE A 63 -3.03 5.22 6.07
CA PHE A 63 -1.70 5.24 5.46
C PHE A 63 -1.58 4.12 4.43
N TRP A 64 -1.82 2.87 4.80
CA TRP A 64 -1.71 1.73 3.88
C TRP A 64 -2.91 1.63 2.92
N GLY A 65 -4.12 1.86 3.41
CA GLY A 65 -5.36 1.62 2.67
C GLY A 65 -5.78 2.73 1.70
N GLY A 66 -5.15 3.92 1.77
CA GLY A 66 -5.57 5.08 0.99
C GLY A 66 -4.52 6.16 0.73
N TRP A 67 -3.29 6.03 1.24
CA TRP A 67 -2.21 6.99 0.93
C TRP A 67 -1.01 6.35 0.25
N TRP A 68 -0.38 5.34 0.85
CA TRP A 68 0.88 4.74 0.39
C TRP A 68 0.67 3.76 -0.78
N HIS A 69 1.53 3.83 -1.80
CA HIS A 69 1.67 2.85 -2.90
C HIS A 69 0.33 2.27 -3.44
N GLN A 70 -0.59 3.13 -3.85
CA GLN A 70 -1.94 2.69 -4.23
C GLN A 70 -1.98 1.85 -5.53
N THR A 71 -0.91 1.86 -6.32
CA THR A 71 -0.72 1.02 -7.52
C THR A 71 -0.81 -0.48 -7.24
N PHE A 72 -0.35 -0.94 -6.07
CA PHE A 72 -0.37 -2.36 -5.71
C PHE A 72 -1.67 -2.81 -5.04
N ARG A 73 -2.49 -1.86 -4.57
CA ARG A 73 -3.66 -2.14 -3.72
C ARG A 73 -4.65 -3.07 -4.40
N LEU A 74 -4.94 -2.84 -5.68
CA LEU A 74 -5.89 -3.68 -6.41
C LEU A 74 -5.40 -5.14 -6.50
N GLY A 75 -4.11 -5.33 -6.78
CA GLY A 75 -3.48 -6.64 -6.88
C GLY A 75 -3.54 -7.41 -5.56
N PHE A 76 -3.21 -6.77 -4.44
CA PHE A 76 -3.19 -7.44 -3.13
C PHE A 76 -4.57 -7.73 -2.54
N VAL A 77 -5.58 -6.93 -2.88
CA VAL A 77 -6.95 -7.14 -2.38
C VAL A 77 -7.76 -8.08 -3.27
N ALA A 78 -7.36 -8.28 -4.54
CA ALA A 78 -8.09 -9.11 -5.49
C ALA A 78 -8.31 -10.57 -5.05
N PRO A 79 -7.32 -11.31 -4.48
CA PRO A 79 -7.51 -12.69 -4.06
C PRO A 79 -8.63 -12.84 -3.01
N VAL A 80 -8.68 -11.93 -2.03
CA VAL A 80 -9.70 -11.93 -0.98
C VAL A 80 -11.08 -11.65 -1.57
N ARG A 81 -11.16 -10.75 -2.56
CA ARG A 81 -12.41 -10.42 -3.26
C ARG A 81 -12.90 -11.57 -4.13
N TRP A 82 -11.99 -12.35 -4.71
CA TRP A 82 -12.32 -13.56 -5.46
C TRP A 82 -12.85 -14.66 -4.53
N LEU A 83 -12.20 -14.89 -3.39
CA LEU A 83 -12.66 -15.84 -2.37
C LEU A 83 -14.04 -15.47 -1.79
N TRP A 84 -14.44 -14.20 -1.84
CA TRP A 84 -15.71 -13.73 -1.33
C TRP A 84 -16.52 -12.94 -2.38
N PRO A 85 -17.09 -13.63 -3.39
CA PRO A 85 -17.76 -13.00 -4.52
C PRO A 85 -18.93 -12.12 -4.09
N ARG A 86 -19.28 -11.16 -4.97
CA ARG A 86 -20.27 -10.08 -4.73
C ARG A 86 -21.65 -10.56 -4.23
N ARG A 87 -22.05 -11.81 -4.48
CA ARG A 87 -23.26 -12.44 -3.89
C ARG A 87 -23.28 -12.49 -2.36
N HIS A 88 -22.14 -12.27 -1.71
CA HIS A 88 -22.00 -12.15 -0.26
C HIS A 88 -21.63 -10.73 0.21
N ARG A 89 -21.76 -9.71 -0.66
CA ARG A 89 -21.52 -8.28 -0.34
C ARG A 89 -22.79 -7.52 0.03
N HIS A 90 -23.96 -7.96 -0.41
CA HIS A 90 -25.16 -7.53 0.27
C HIS A 90 -25.04 -8.05 1.71
N PRO A 91 -25.24 -7.22 2.73
CA PRO A 91 -25.62 -7.76 4.02
C PRO A 91 -26.89 -8.55 3.71
N HIS A 92 -26.78 -9.88 3.58
CA HIS A 92 -27.92 -10.70 3.94
C HIS A 92 -28.27 -10.20 5.34
N GLU A 93 -29.46 -9.62 5.46
CA GLU A 93 -30.13 -9.42 6.74
C GLU A 93 -29.87 -10.68 7.57
N GLY A 94 -28.88 -10.63 8.49
CA GLY A 94 -28.40 -11.81 9.21
C GLY A 94 -26.89 -12.01 9.37
N LYS A 95 -26.00 -11.42 8.55
CA LYS A 95 -24.54 -11.52 8.82
C LYS A 95 -24.14 -10.55 9.93
N GLY A 96 -23.95 -11.07 11.14
CA GLY A 96 -23.57 -10.28 12.32
C GLY A 96 -22.27 -9.48 12.14
N ARG A 97 -22.16 -8.34 12.83
CA ARG A 97 -20.98 -7.44 12.84
C ARG A 97 -19.63 -8.16 12.94
N LYS A 98 -19.58 -9.28 13.68
CA LYS A 98 -18.38 -10.12 13.84
C LYS A 98 -17.89 -10.72 12.53
N ALA A 99 -18.78 -11.18 11.65
CA ALA A 99 -18.41 -11.77 10.37
C ALA A 99 -17.82 -10.73 9.39
N VAL A 100 -18.33 -9.49 9.43
CA VAL A 100 -17.79 -8.39 8.63
C VAL A 100 -16.39 -7.99 9.11
N ALA A 101 -16.20 -7.87 10.43
CA ALA A 101 -14.90 -7.58 11.02
C ALA A 101 -13.88 -8.68 10.71
N ALA A 102 -14.25 -9.96 10.86
CA ALA A 102 -13.39 -11.09 10.52
C ALA A 102 -12.94 -11.05 9.05
N ARG A 103 -13.86 -10.77 8.13
CA ARG A 103 -13.53 -10.60 6.70
C ARG A 103 -12.52 -9.47 6.47
N GLN A 104 -12.73 -8.31 7.10
CA GLN A 104 -11.81 -7.18 6.96
C GLN A 104 -10.41 -7.51 7.50
N LEU A 105 -10.34 -8.23 8.63
CA LEU A 105 -9.07 -8.71 9.17
C LEU A 105 -8.36 -9.66 8.21
N VAL A 106 -9.08 -10.61 7.62
CA VAL A 106 -8.53 -11.52 6.61
C VAL A 106 -8.03 -10.75 5.38
N GLU A 107 -8.79 -9.76 4.92
CA GLU A 107 -8.39 -8.91 3.78
C GLU A 107 -7.09 -8.15 4.06
N VAL A 108 -6.98 -7.54 5.24
CA VAL A 108 -5.80 -6.81 5.68
C VAL A 108 -4.59 -7.74 5.85
N ALA A 109 -4.78 -8.88 6.52
CA ALA A 109 -3.71 -9.84 6.76
C ALA A 109 -3.16 -10.43 5.46
N LEU A 110 -4.04 -10.83 4.53
CA LEU A 110 -3.61 -11.36 3.23
C LEU A 110 -2.93 -10.28 2.38
N ALA A 111 -3.45 -9.06 2.36
CA ALA A 111 -2.81 -7.98 1.59
C ALA A 111 -1.39 -7.69 2.10
N PHE A 112 -1.20 -7.63 3.43
CA PHE A 112 0.13 -7.43 4.01
C PHE A 112 1.05 -8.64 3.83
N ALA A 113 0.55 -9.87 3.93
CA ALA A 113 1.35 -11.07 3.68
C ALA A 113 1.86 -11.11 2.22
N LEU A 114 0.98 -10.84 1.25
CA LEU A 114 1.35 -10.76 -0.17
C LEU A 114 2.38 -9.66 -0.43
N SER A 115 2.22 -8.50 0.22
CA SER A 115 3.21 -7.42 0.16
C SER A 115 4.56 -7.85 0.73
N GLY A 116 4.57 -8.53 1.88
CA GLY A 116 5.77 -9.09 2.48
C GLY A 116 6.49 -10.09 1.57
N VAL A 117 5.75 -11.02 0.99
CA VAL A 117 6.31 -12.01 0.05
C VAL A 117 6.88 -11.33 -1.20
N LEU A 118 6.19 -10.32 -1.75
CA LEU A 118 6.68 -9.58 -2.91
C LEU A 118 8.02 -8.88 -2.61
N HIS A 119 8.13 -8.22 -1.45
CA HIS A 119 9.37 -7.56 -1.05
C HIS A 119 10.49 -8.55 -0.74
N ALA A 120 10.19 -9.66 -0.08
CA ALA A 120 11.14 -10.75 0.15
C ALA A 120 11.68 -11.33 -1.16
N ALA A 121 10.80 -11.54 -2.14
CA ALA A 121 11.19 -11.99 -3.48
C ALA A 121 12.08 -10.96 -4.18
N GLY A 122 11.77 -9.66 -4.08
CA GLY A 122 12.59 -8.59 -4.65
C GLY A 122 14.01 -8.51 -4.05
N GLY A 123 14.12 -8.71 -2.73
CA GLY A 123 15.43 -8.83 -2.07
C GLY A 123 16.18 -10.08 -2.53
N TRP A 124 15.50 -11.22 -2.59
CA TRP A 124 16.09 -12.51 -3.00
C TRP A 124 16.61 -12.53 -4.44
N THR A 125 15.91 -11.85 -5.35
CA THR A 125 16.30 -11.76 -6.77
C THR A 125 17.23 -10.58 -7.06
N SER A 126 17.64 -9.81 -6.05
CA SER A 126 18.57 -8.70 -6.21
C SER A 126 19.97 -9.16 -6.65
N VAL A 127 20.70 -8.26 -7.30
CA VAL A 127 21.98 -8.55 -7.99
C VAL A 127 23.07 -9.03 -7.03
N SER A 128 22.96 -8.70 -5.75
CA SER A 128 23.97 -9.06 -4.76
C SER A 128 23.79 -10.50 -4.29
N ARG A 129 24.32 -11.45 -5.07
CA ARG A 129 24.42 -12.88 -4.69
C ARG A 129 25.21 -13.10 -3.37
N ARG A 130 25.94 -12.08 -2.90
CA ARG A 130 26.68 -12.04 -1.64
C ARG A 130 25.98 -11.24 -0.54
N ALA A 131 24.90 -10.52 -0.85
CA ALA A 131 24.14 -9.83 0.18
C ALA A 131 23.47 -10.87 1.07
N ALA A 132 23.76 -10.78 2.37
CA ALA A 132 23.07 -11.55 3.39
C ALA A 132 21.63 -11.02 3.60
N VAL A 133 20.84 -10.91 2.52
CA VAL A 133 19.43 -10.52 2.52
C VAL A 133 18.66 -11.49 3.41
N ARG A 134 17.71 -10.95 4.16
CA ARG A 134 16.94 -11.71 5.15
C ARG A 134 15.48 -11.68 4.71
N PRO A 135 15.05 -12.60 3.83
CA PRO A 135 13.71 -12.54 3.20
C PRO A 135 12.55 -12.60 4.21
N HIS A 136 12.79 -13.05 5.44
CA HIS A 136 11.78 -12.99 6.50
C HIS A 136 11.53 -11.57 7.03
N THR A 137 12.50 -10.65 6.93
CA THR A 137 12.41 -9.31 7.53
C THR A 137 11.38 -8.42 6.85
N PRO A 138 11.24 -8.36 5.50
CA PRO A 138 10.10 -7.67 4.90
C PRO A 138 8.75 -8.29 5.26
N VAL A 139 8.68 -9.63 5.35
CA VAL A 139 7.44 -10.32 5.77
C VAL A 139 7.04 -9.90 7.18
N VAL A 140 7.99 -9.90 8.12
CA VAL A 140 7.77 -9.43 9.50
C VAL A 140 7.32 -7.97 9.51
N PHE A 141 7.98 -7.09 8.75
CA PHE A 141 7.59 -5.67 8.65
C PHE A 141 6.12 -5.51 8.25
N PHE A 142 5.68 -6.18 7.19
CA PHE A 142 4.30 -6.03 6.70
C PHE A 142 3.28 -6.69 7.63
N LEU A 143 3.58 -7.85 8.23
CA LEU A 143 2.70 -8.45 9.25
C LEU A 143 2.54 -7.55 10.48
N LEU A 144 3.61 -6.85 10.90
CA LEU A 144 3.53 -5.85 11.96
C LEU A 144 2.60 -4.69 11.59
N GLN A 145 2.42 -4.35 10.32
CA GLN A 145 1.44 -3.31 9.94
C GLN A 145 0.00 -3.76 10.20
N ALA A 146 -0.32 -5.04 9.98
CA ALA A 146 -1.62 -5.60 10.35
C ALA A 146 -1.85 -5.50 11.86
N VAL A 147 -0.84 -5.85 12.66
CA VAL A 147 -0.87 -5.71 14.13
C VAL A 147 -1.07 -4.24 14.54
N GLY A 148 -0.33 -3.32 13.94
CA GLY A 148 -0.45 -1.88 14.22
C GLY A 148 -1.85 -1.34 13.92
N VAL A 149 -2.47 -1.78 12.82
CA VAL A 149 -3.85 -1.40 12.47
C VAL A 149 -4.85 -1.91 13.51
N VAL A 150 -4.72 -3.16 13.95
CA VAL A 150 -5.59 -3.75 14.99
C VAL A 150 -5.39 -3.03 16.31
N LEU A 151 -4.14 -2.76 16.69
CA LEU A 151 -3.77 -2.05 17.92
C LEU A 151 -4.34 -0.62 17.93
N GLN A 152 -4.13 0.15 16.87
CA GLN A 152 -4.67 1.50 16.76
C GLN A 152 -6.19 1.50 16.84
N THR A 153 -6.85 0.54 16.19
CA THR A 153 -8.31 0.40 16.21
C THR A 153 -8.81 0.06 17.62
N GLY A 154 -8.14 -0.85 18.33
CA GLY A 154 -8.44 -1.22 19.71
C GLY A 154 -8.28 -0.03 20.67
N LEU A 155 -7.15 0.66 20.62
CA LEU A 155 -6.87 1.85 21.43
C LEU A 155 -7.91 2.96 21.19
N CYS A 156 -8.21 3.26 19.93
CA CYS A 156 -9.24 4.24 19.56
C CYS A 156 -10.64 3.85 20.06
N SER A 157 -10.94 2.56 20.16
CA SER A 157 -12.22 2.05 20.66
C SER A 157 -12.30 2.15 22.18
N LEU A 158 -11.23 1.77 22.89
CA LEU A 158 -11.13 1.85 24.35
C LEU A 158 -11.19 3.30 24.84
N LEU A 159 -10.42 4.18 24.21
CA LEU A 159 -10.33 5.59 24.59
C LEU A 159 -11.53 6.44 24.13
N GLN A 160 -12.48 5.84 23.39
CA GLN A 160 -13.58 6.54 22.71
C GLN A 160 -13.12 7.74 21.86
N SER A 161 -11.83 7.78 21.48
CA SER A 161 -11.18 8.93 20.84
C SER A 161 -11.78 9.25 19.47
N THR A 162 -12.50 8.31 18.86
CA THR A 162 -13.19 8.51 17.59
C THR A 162 -14.46 9.36 17.72
N LYS A 163 -15.06 9.49 18.92
CA LYS A 163 -16.39 10.10 19.10
C LYS A 163 -16.42 11.38 19.93
N LYS A 164 -15.45 11.62 20.81
CA LYS A 164 -15.56 12.67 21.85
C LYS A 164 -14.49 13.79 21.82
N GLY A 165 -13.52 13.74 20.91
CA GLY A 165 -12.42 14.71 20.85
C GLY A 165 -12.49 15.69 19.67
N PRO A 166 -11.93 16.91 19.81
CA PRO A 166 -11.81 17.86 18.70
C PRO A 166 -10.97 17.28 17.55
N ARG A 167 -11.30 17.66 16.31
CA ARG A 167 -10.73 17.06 15.09
C ARG A 167 -9.19 17.10 15.06
N TRP A 168 -8.59 18.18 15.52
CA TRP A 168 -7.13 18.34 15.50
C TRP A 168 -6.43 17.35 16.43
N VAL A 169 -6.98 17.07 17.62
CA VAL A 169 -6.41 16.09 18.56
C VAL A 169 -6.43 14.69 17.94
N ARG A 170 -7.55 14.31 17.33
CA ARG A 170 -7.68 13.02 16.64
C ARG A 170 -6.68 12.87 15.49
N ARG A 171 -6.53 13.93 14.69
CA ARG A 171 -5.59 13.97 13.58
C ARG A 171 -4.14 13.88 14.05
N LEU A 172 -3.80 14.60 15.11
CA LEU A 172 -2.48 14.56 15.71
C LEU A 172 -2.17 13.17 16.28
N GLY A 173 -3.12 12.56 17.00
CA GLY A 173 -2.98 11.19 17.51
C GLY A 173 -2.81 10.16 16.40
N ASN A 174 -3.59 10.27 15.31
CA ASN A 174 -3.45 9.42 14.14
C ASN A 174 -2.08 9.57 13.48
N LEU A 175 -1.62 10.82 13.29
CA LEU A 175 -0.32 11.10 12.70
C LEU A 175 0.81 10.57 13.59
N ALA A 176 0.78 10.89 14.89
CA ALA A 176 1.78 10.47 15.85
C ALA A 176 1.87 8.94 15.94
N PHE A 177 0.74 8.25 16.09
CA PHE A 177 0.74 6.78 16.12
C PHE A 177 1.32 6.20 14.83
N THR A 178 0.90 6.71 13.67
CA THR A 178 1.38 6.23 12.36
C THR A 178 2.89 6.43 12.24
N ALA A 179 3.39 7.63 12.57
CA ALA A 179 4.81 7.95 12.49
C ALA A 179 5.65 7.10 13.45
N VAL A 180 5.24 7.00 14.72
CA VAL A 180 5.96 6.19 15.72
C VAL A 180 5.95 4.71 15.33
N TRP A 181 4.82 4.17 14.88
CA TRP A 181 4.73 2.77 14.49
C TRP A 181 5.63 2.45 13.29
N LEU A 182 5.59 3.29 12.26
CA LEU A 182 6.43 3.11 11.07
C LEU A 182 7.91 3.29 11.40
N GLN A 183 8.27 4.23 12.27
CA GLN A 183 9.66 4.40 12.70
C GLN A 183 10.16 3.20 13.50
N ALA A 184 9.35 2.68 14.42
CA ALA A 184 9.72 1.55 15.26
C ALA A 184 9.87 0.25 14.44
N THR A 185 9.01 0.05 13.43
CA THR A 185 8.99 -1.18 12.63
C THR A 185 9.79 -1.11 11.33
N GLY A 186 10.07 0.09 10.83
CA GLY A 186 10.64 0.32 9.50
C GLY A 186 12.02 -0.31 9.28
N HIS A 187 12.80 -0.48 10.35
CA HIS A 187 14.14 -1.08 10.28
C HIS A 187 14.15 -2.48 9.64
N PHE A 188 13.09 -3.28 9.84
CA PHE A 188 12.97 -4.61 9.24
C PHE A 188 12.95 -4.57 7.70
N LEU A 189 12.26 -3.58 7.12
CA LEU A 189 12.22 -3.42 5.68
C LEU A 189 13.48 -2.72 5.15
N VAL A 190 13.91 -1.65 5.84
CA VAL A 190 15.04 -0.82 5.39
C VAL A 190 16.36 -1.58 5.45
N ASP A 191 16.63 -2.38 6.48
CA ASP A 191 17.85 -3.21 6.58
C ASP A 191 17.91 -4.23 5.42
N ASP A 192 16.80 -4.90 5.11
CA ASP A 192 16.74 -5.85 4.00
C ASP A 192 16.98 -5.17 2.66
N MET A 193 16.33 -4.02 2.42
CA MET A 193 16.54 -3.22 1.23
C MET A 193 18.00 -2.73 1.11
N SER A 194 18.61 -2.38 2.24
CA SER A 194 20.03 -1.98 2.29
C SER A 194 20.94 -3.13 1.90
N ARG A 195 20.70 -4.32 2.45
CA ARG A 195 21.46 -5.53 2.12
C ARG A 195 21.28 -5.89 0.66
N ALA A 196 20.06 -5.81 0.13
CA ALA A 196 19.76 -6.03 -1.29
C ALA A 196 20.43 -5.00 -2.24
N GLY A 197 21.12 -4.00 -1.69
CA GLY A 197 21.82 -2.97 -2.45
C GLY A 197 20.88 -1.94 -3.07
N LEU A 198 19.62 -1.86 -2.62
CA LEU A 198 18.66 -0.88 -3.14
C LEU A 198 19.09 0.56 -2.88
N TRP A 199 19.90 0.81 -1.85
CA TRP A 199 20.47 2.13 -1.57
C TRP A 199 21.82 2.37 -2.26
N LEU A 200 22.42 1.34 -2.87
CA LEU A 200 23.68 1.45 -3.61
C LEU A 200 23.47 1.96 -5.05
N PHE A 201 22.23 2.24 -5.44
CA PHE A 201 21.90 2.89 -6.71
C PHE A 201 22.21 4.40 -6.71
N GLU A 202 23.07 4.91 -5.82
CA GLU A 202 23.72 6.19 -6.08
C GLU A 202 24.70 6.02 -7.26
N PRO A 203 24.66 6.90 -8.28
CA PRO A 203 25.84 7.11 -9.11
C PRO A 203 26.92 7.65 -8.19
N VAL A 204 28.09 7.01 -8.18
CA VAL A 204 29.31 7.60 -7.62
C VAL A 204 29.41 9.01 -8.19
N SER A 205 29.48 10.02 -7.33
CA SER A 205 29.72 11.39 -7.77
C SER A 205 31.04 11.43 -8.54
N LEU A 206 30.96 11.84 -9.81
CA LEU A 206 32.08 12.47 -10.52
C LEU A 206 31.78 13.96 -10.59
#